data_AF-A0A316TEB1-F1
#
_entry.id   AF-A0A316TEB1-F1
#
_cell.length_a   1.000
_cell.length_b   1.000
_cell.length_c   1.000
_cell.angle_alpha   90.00
_cell.angle_beta   90.00
_cell.angle_gamma   90.00
#
_symmetry.space_group_name_H-M   'P 1'
#
loop_
_entity.id
_entity.type
_entity.pdbx_description
1 polymer ?
#
loop_
_entity_poly.entity_id
_entity_poly.type
_entity_poly.pdbx_seq_one_letter_code
_entity_poly.pdbx_strand_id
1 'polypeptide(L)'
;MALHDSLRDLVSARGPGVFDSAEEFRGILDDFLAEDEASLGELNLLVDAVRLGALRRVLDVLDHGAAPEAAIREAGAALARDRGTDDPTRSCWALASLAYALGKVDDSLVRMFRADAGTLPAGVPPTAPNGPAPGIVPGHSTAERPGTQVLSDEGVPVPSQADAAPPSPDPGPTVDVQAYAAPPPQHGAPPPVIHEQRSSRAGVFLLVVLVALLIGGLVAAGILLLRDDDGDDPTGSDDPSVTDTGSGEPDDRGALVPDDVMLAPYVQDGVSRVYRVDAQTGEHEPVTRAGIDARLPSISPDRRTMTYQSANVIIRVDLESSEERPLFTEESDCHRASRPSWSPDGSRLAVLCNEDRDPDGDPDGLWLANPDGSGVELLVEEPDVKGTPIWISETELIYGVDDENVGSTFWRVSVDGGEPEQLPVDIAGYLSHLDYSEESSRLLLLASPTPAESEGAIWTLDLDGGGTQLVVDGPYAHPAWSVDGTAIAATVVDDTGTEVLTSVVLKADGTGTNLVVPDVPPGEVGIPAWGTR
;
A
#
# COMPACT_ATOMS: atom_id res chain seq x y z
N MET A 1 -4.60 11.87 30.37
CA MET A 1 -3.15 12.08 30.50
C MET A 1 -2.56 11.95 29.10
N ALA A 2 -1.40 12.54 28.76
CA ALA A 2 -0.85 12.29 27.44
C ALA A 2 -0.23 10.87 27.43
N LEU A 3 -0.47 10.07 26.39
CA LEU A 3 -0.03 8.66 26.34
C LEU A 3 1.46 8.47 26.66
N HIS A 4 2.34 9.36 26.21
CA HIS A 4 3.78 9.29 26.50
C HIS A 4 4.12 9.54 27.98
N ASP A 5 3.29 10.29 28.73
CA ASP A 5 3.45 10.42 30.18
C ASP A 5 3.03 9.12 30.89
N SER A 6 1.98 8.45 30.41
CA SER A 6 1.53 7.16 30.94
C SER A 6 2.56 6.06 30.66
N LEU A 7 3.21 6.08 29.50
CA LEU A 7 4.35 5.20 29.20
C LEU A 7 5.56 5.47 30.13
N ARG A 8 5.83 6.73 30.48
CA ARG A 8 6.89 7.06 31.45
C ARG A 8 6.56 6.56 32.85
N ASP A 9 5.29 6.67 33.25
CA ASP A 9 4.82 6.15 34.53
C ASP A 9 4.90 4.61 34.56
N LEU A 10 4.59 3.96 33.44
CA LEU A 10 4.77 2.52 33.25
C LEU A 10 6.24 2.12 33.44
N VAL A 11 7.18 2.79 32.76
CA VAL A 11 8.62 2.55 32.91
C VAL A 11 9.09 2.81 34.35
N SER A 12 8.52 3.82 35.01
CA SER A 12 8.82 4.12 36.42
C SER A 12 8.32 3.02 37.37
N ALA A 13 7.21 2.37 37.05
CA ALA A 13 6.60 1.32 37.85
C ALA A 13 7.21 -0.08 37.60
N ARG A 14 7.54 -0.40 36.34
CA ARG A 14 7.99 -1.76 35.91
C ARG A 14 9.47 -1.83 35.55
N GLY A 15 10.14 -0.69 35.40
CA GLY A 15 11.53 -0.58 34.96
C GLY A 15 11.68 -0.52 33.43
N PRO A 16 12.88 -0.17 32.93
CA PRO A 16 13.11 0.00 31.48
C PRO A 16 13.05 -1.30 30.67
N GLY A 17 13.20 -2.46 31.33
CA GLY A 17 13.11 -3.78 30.69
C GLY A 17 11.70 -4.15 30.22
N VAL A 18 10.69 -3.31 30.48
CA VAL A 18 9.33 -3.47 29.96
C VAL A 18 9.28 -3.51 28.42
N PHE A 19 10.31 -2.99 27.75
CA PHE A 19 10.43 -3.01 26.28
C PHE A 19 11.38 -4.11 25.77
N ASP A 20 11.81 -5.08 26.59
CA ASP A 20 12.69 -6.15 26.15
C ASP A 20 11.94 -7.25 25.35
N SER A 21 10.63 -7.39 25.59
CA SER A 21 9.74 -8.34 24.92
C SER A 21 8.45 -7.65 24.48
N ALA A 22 8.15 -7.71 23.18
CA ALA A 22 6.95 -7.10 22.62
C ALA A 22 5.65 -7.75 23.11
N GLU A 23 5.65 -9.07 23.32
CA GLU A 23 4.49 -9.82 23.83
C GLU A 23 4.17 -9.44 25.28
N GLU A 24 5.20 -9.40 26.13
CA GLU A 24 5.03 -8.97 27.52
C GLU A 24 4.64 -7.49 27.59
N PHE A 25 5.23 -6.65 26.73
CA PHE A 25 4.90 -5.24 26.63
C PHE A 25 3.42 -5.02 26.27
N ARG A 26 2.88 -5.76 25.28
CA ARG A 26 1.47 -5.67 24.88
C ARG A 26 0.53 -5.97 26.03
N GLY A 27 0.77 -7.08 26.75
CA GLY A 27 -0.06 -7.46 27.90
C GLY A 27 0.04 -6.46 29.06
N ILE A 28 1.23 -5.90 29.29
CA ILE A 28 1.42 -4.86 30.32
C ILE A 28 0.69 -3.57 29.95
N LEU A 29 0.64 -3.20 28.67
CA LEU A 29 -0.13 -2.03 28.22
C LEU A 29 -1.63 -2.20 28.46
N ASP A 30 -2.19 -3.38 28.15
CA ASP A 30 -3.61 -3.69 28.38
C ASP A 30 -4.00 -3.59 29.86
N ASP A 31 -3.11 -4.03 30.75
CA ASP A 31 -3.34 -3.98 32.20
C ASP A 31 -3.13 -2.58 32.80
N PHE A 32 -2.31 -1.73 32.16
CA PHE A 32 -1.83 -0.48 32.74
C PHE A 32 -2.59 0.75 32.24
N LEU A 33 -3.03 0.76 30.98
CA LEU A 33 -3.75 1.89 30.37
C LEU A 33 -5.26 1.78 30.62
N ALA A 34 -5.95 2.92 30.69
CA ALA A 34 -7.42 2.92 30.68
C ALA A 34 -8.00 2.54 29.30
N GLU A 35 -9.23 2.02 29.26
CA GLU A 35 -9.93 1.51 28.06
C GLU A 35 -10.03 2.52 26.88
N ASP A 36 -9.72 3.79 27.08
CA ASP A 36 -9.77 4.89 26.10
C ASP A 36 -8.48 5.75 26.05
N GLU A 37 -7.39 5.30 26.68
CA GLU A 37 -6.18 6.11 26.81
C GLU A 37 -5.25 6.04 25.59
N ALA A 38 -5.37 4.97 24.80
CA ALA A 38 -4.69 4.78 23.52
C ALA A 38 -5.62 4.05 22.55
N SER A 39 -5.58 4.42 21.27
CA SER A 39 -6.24 3.64 20.23
C SER A 39 -5.54 2.29 20.02
N LEU A 40 -6.24 1.31 19.45
CA LEU A 40 -5.65 0.02 19.09
C LEU A 40 -4.46 0.19 18.12
N GLY A 41 -4.57 1.14 17.18
CA GLY A 41 -3.49 1.51 16.25
C GLY A 41 -2.26 2.07 16.96
N GLU A 42 -2.43 2.97 17.94
CA GLU A 42 -1.33 3.48 18.76
C GLU A 42 -0.66 2.36 19.58
N LEU A 43 -1.45 1.46 20.16
CA LEU A 43 -0.94 0.30 20.90
C LEU A 43 -0.13 -0.63 20.00
N ASN A 44 -0.68 -1.01 18.85
CA ASN A 44 -0.02 -1.86 17.87
C ASN A 44 1.28 -1.23 17.36
N LEU A 45 1.26 0.07 17.06
CA LEU A 45 2.46 0.79 16.63
C LEU A 45 3.56 0.84 17.71
N LEU A 46 3.20 1.09 18.97
CA LEU A 46 4.15 1.06 20.08
C LEU A 46 4.76 -0.33 20.26
N VAL A 47 3.94 -1.38 20.15
CA VAL A 47 4.39 -2.78 20.26
C VAL A 47 5.27 -3.17 19.08
N ASP A 48 4.92 -2.78 17.86
CA ASP A 48 5.71 -3.05 16.66
C ASP A 48 7.06 -2.34 16.68
N ALA A 49 7.13 -1.12 17.22
CA ALA A 49 8.40 -0.42 17.42
C ALA A 49 9.38 -1.21 18.31
N VAL A 50 8.85 -1.99 19.25
CA VAL A 50 9.63 -2.93 20.09
C VAL A 50 9.90 -4.23 19.34
N ARG A 51 8.85 -4.86 18.77
CA ARG A 51 8.90 -6.15 18.06
C ARG A 51 9.92 -6.17 16.92
N LEU A 52 9.91 -5.11 16.09
CA LEU A 52 10.78 -4.96 14.92
C LEU A 52 12.16 -4.39 15.28
N GLY A 53 12.42 -4.19 16.58
CA GLY A 53 13.71 -3.70 17.10
C GLY A 53 14.02 -2.25 16.76
N ALA A 54 13.05 -1.47 16.28
CA ALA A 54 13.25 -0.08 15.90
C ALA A 54 13.62 0.79 17.11
N LEU A 55 12.97 0.59 18.27
CA LEU A 55 13.35 1.27 19.52
C LEU A 55 14.80 0.97 19.90
N ARG A 56 15.23 -0.29 19.77
CA ARG A 56 16.61 -0.69 20.09
C ARG A 56 17.63 -0.01 19.18
N ARG A 57 17.33 0.14 17.88
CA ARG A 57 18.17 0.89 16.93
C ARG A 57 18.29 2.37 17.33
N VAL A 58 17.19 3.01 17.70
CA VAL A 58 17.20 4.39 18.20
C VAL A 58 18.08 4.52 19.44
N LEU A 59 17.91 3.64 20.43
CA LEU A 59 18.67 3.67 21.67
C LEU A 59 20.17 3.49 21.46
N ASP A 60 20.57 2.55 20.60
CA ASP A 60 21.97 2.30 20.27
C ASP A 60 22.62 3.54 19.62
N VAL A 61 21.95 4.14 18.64
CA VAL A 61 22.46 5.32 17.94
C VAL A 61 22.50 6.56 18.86
N LEU A 62 21.53 6.72 19.74
CA LEU A 62 21.53 7.77 20.78
C LEU A 62 22.68 7.59 21.79
N ASP A 63 22.97 6.36 22.21
CA ASP A 63 24.07 6.06 23.14
C ASP A 63 25.45 6.36 22.53
N HIS A 64 25.55 6.39 21.19
CA HIS A 64 26.72 6.86 20.44
C HIS A 64 26.74 8.38 20.16
N GLY A 65 25.79 9.14 20.72
CA GLY A 65 25.78 10.60 20.67
C GLY A 65 25.16 11.21 19.41
N ALA A 66 24.35 10.45 18.66
CA ALA A 66 23.60 10.98 17.53
C ALA A 66 22.55 12.02 17.96
N ALA A 67 22.19 12.92 17.04
CA ALA A 67 21.14 13.88 17.26
C ALA A 67 19.77 13.17 17.38
N PRO A 68 19.00 13.36 18.48
CA PRO A 68 17.80 12.57 18.72
C PRO A 68 16.73 12.66 17.64
N GLU A 69 16.48 13.85 17.12
CA GLU A 69 15.52 14.07 16.05
C GLU A 69 15.89 13.30 14.77
N ALA A 70 17.16 13.31 14.37
CA ALA A 70 17.62 12.61 13.18
C ALA A 70 17.56 11.09 13.36
N ALA A 71 17.99 10.59 14.53
CA ALA A 71 17.94 9.16 14.85
C ALA A 71 16.50 8.62 14.84
N ILE A 72 15.55 9.40 15.39
CA ILE A 72 14.14 9.04 15.38
C ILE A 72 13.54 9.11 13.96
N ARG A 73 13.89 10.11 13.14
CA ARG A 73 13.40 10.17 11.75
C ARG A 73 13.87 9.01 10.89
N GLU A 74 15.15 8.66 11.00
CA GLU A 74 15.71 7.54 10.25
C GLU A 74 15.09 6.21 10.67
N ALA A 75 15.03 5.95 11.99
CA ALA A 75 14.41 4.73 12.50
C ALA A 75 12.89 4.69 12.29
N GLY A 76 12.21 5.84 12.31
CA GLY A 76 10.78 5.95 12.05
C GLY A 76 10.44 5.67 10.59
N ALA A 77 11.24 6.17 9.65
CA ALA A 77 11.10 5.83 8.23
C ALA A 77 11.40 4.34 7.96
N ALA A 78 12.38 3.75 8.66
CA ALA A 78 12.62 2.32 8.60
C ALA A 78 11.47 1.51 9.19
N LEU A 79 10.96 1.90 10.36
CA LEU A 79 9.83 1.24 11.01
C LEU A 79 8.56 1.30 10.16
N ALA A 80 8.28 2.43 9.51
CA ALA A 80 7.15 2.56 8.60
C ALA A 80 7.26 1.56 7.44
N ARG A 81 8.43 1.46 6.80
CA ARG A 81 8.71 0.45 5.77
C ARG A 81 8.59 -0.99 6.28
N ASP A 82 9.17 -1.29 7.44
CA ASP A 82 9.12 -2.62 8.05
C ASP A 82 7.67 -3.04 8.39
N ARG A 83 6.78 -2.07 8.67
CA ARG A 83 5.35 -2.27 8.93
C ARG A 83 4.50 -2.20 7.65
N GLY A 84 5.09 -1.97 6.47
CA GLY A 84 4.35 -1.80 5.21
C GLY A 84 3.41 -0.59 5.19
N THR A 85 3.73 0.46 5.95
CA THR A 85 2.96 1.72 6.02
C THR A 85 3.77 2.90 5.53
N ASP A 86 3.09 3.88 4.91
CA ASP A 86 3.69 5.13 4.42
C ASP A 86 3.58 6.28 5.44
N ASP A 87 3.41 5.96 6.72
CA ASP A 87 3.36 6.95 7.81
C ASP A 87 4.63 6.94 8.66
N PRO A 88 5.74 7.55 8.17
CA PRO A 88 6.95 7.72 8.96
C PRO A 88 6.71 8.66 10.13
N THR A 89 5.71 9.54 10.08
CA THR A 89 5.48 10.57 11.10
C THR A 89 4.92 9.98 12.38
N ARG A 90 3.93 9.08 12.29
CA ARG A 90 3.46 8.31 13.44
C ARG A 90 4.51 7.36 13.97
N SER A 91 5.26 6.71 13.08
CA SER A 91 6.38 5.84 13.46
C SER A 91 7.45 6.63 14.24
N CYS A 92 7.74 7.86 13.85
CA CYS A 92 8.59 8.79 14.60
C CYS A 92 7.98 9.15 15.96
N TRP A 93 6.68 9.44 16.01
CA TRP A 93 5.99 9.77 17.26
C TRP A 93 6.03 8.61 18.26
N ALA A 94 5.81 7.37 17.82
CA ALA A 94 5.86 6.20 18.68
C ALA A 94 7.26 5.97 19.24
N LEU A 95 8.29 6.03 18.39
CA LEU A 95 9.69 5.93 18.80
C LEU A 95 10.08 7.06 19.76
N ALA A 96 9.63 8.30 19.50
CA ALA A 96 9.85 9.43 20.40
C ALA A 96 9.16 9.21 21.75
N SER A 97 7.94 8.69 21.76
CA SER A 97 7.16 8.42 22.98
C SER A 97 7.83 7.35 23.86
N LEU A 98 8.32 6.26 23.26
CA LEU A 98 9.07 5.21 23.96
C LEU A 98 10.43 5.71 24.46
N ALA A 99 11.16 6.46 23.63
CA ALA A 99 12.43 7.05 24.03
C ALA A 99 12.27 8.09 25.16
N TYR A 100 11.17 8.85 25.17
CA TYR A 100 10.82 9.76 26.26
C TYR A 100 10.50 9.01 27.54
N ALA A 101 9.74 7.91 27.46
CA ALA A 101 9.46 7.06 28.61
C ALA A 101 10.74 6.51 29.26
N LEU A 102 11.78 6.26 28.46
CA LEU A 102 13.12 5.86 28.91
C LEU A 102 14.02 7.02 29.36
N GLY A 103 13.55 8.27 29.26
CA GLY A 103 14.33 9.46 29.61
C GLY A 103 15.48 9.77 28.64
N LYS A 104 15.40 9.30 27.40
CA LYS A 104 16.43 9.48 26.36
C LYS A 104 16.20 10.70 25.48
N VAL A 105 14.97 11.19 25.40
CA VAL A 105 14.60 12.41 24.67
C VAL A 105 13.62 13.26 25.48
N ASP A 106 13.50 14.54 25.13
CA ASP A 106 12.61 15.49 25.79
C ASP A 106 11.17 15.43 25.25
N ASP A 107 10.19 15.77 26.10
CA ASP A 107 8.76 15.88 25.76
C ASP A 107 8.50 16.77 24.53
N SER A 108 9.29 17.82 24.36
CA SER A 108 9.19 18.72 23.19
C SER A 108 9.32 17.98 21.85
N LEU A 109 10.13 16.93 21.80
CA LEU A 109 10.36 16.13 20.60
C LEU A 109 9.16 15.21 20.32
N VAL A 110 8.56 14.63 21.36
CA VAL A 110 7.32 13.85 21.26
C VAL A 110 6.18 14.71 20.72
N ARG A 111 6.04 15.93 21.25
CA ARG A 111 5.00 16.86 20.80
C ARG A 111 5.21 17.36 19.39
N MET A 112 6.45 17.54 18.96
CA MET A 112 6.78 17.89 17.58
C MET A 112 6.29 16.78 16.62
N PHE A 113 6.69 15.53 16.84
CA PHE A 113 6.23 14.43 15.99
C PHE A 113 4.73 14.17 16.09
N ARG A 114 4.10 14.43 17.24
CA ARG A 114 2.64 14.36 17.39
C ARG A 114 1.93 15.47 16.59
N ALA A 115 2.48 16.68 16.58
CA ALA A 115 1.93 17.80 15.82
C ALA A 115 2.11 17.60 14.31
N ASP A 116 3.26 17.06 13.91
CA ASP A 116 3.54 16.68 12.52
C ASP A 116 2.62 15.54 12.06
N ALA A 117 2.19 14.64 12.97
CA ALA A 117 1.19 13.59 12.70
C ALA A 117 -0.26 14.12 12.58
N GLY A 118 -0.51 15.41 12.90
CA GLY A 118 -1.77 16.11 12.64
C GLY A 118 -2.47 16.74 13.86
N THR A 119 -2.96 17.98 13.67
CA THR A 119 -3.99 18.64 14.51
C THR A 119 -5.14 19.17 13.65
N LEU A 120 -6.37 18.76 13.96
CA LEU A 120 -7.61 19.57 13.86
C LEU A 120 -8.33 19.45 15.22
N PRO A 121 -9.08 20.49 15.66
CA PRO A 121 -9.34 20.75 17.07
C PRO A 121 -10.41 19.84 17.69
N ALA A 122 -10.23 19.55 18.97
CA ALA A 122 -11.21 18.82 19.80
C ALA A 122 -12.61 19.43 19.67
N GLY A 123 -13.55 18.64 19.15
CA GLY A 123 -14.96 18.99 19.08
C GLY A 123 -15.51 19.34 20.46
N VAL A 124 -16.26 20.44 20.52
CA VAL A 124 -17.07 20.83 21.69
C VAL A 124 -18.04 19.68 22.01
N PRO A 125 -18.29 19.33 23.30
CA PRO A 125 -19.20 18.25 23.64
C PRO A 125 -20.62 18.57 23.14
N PRO A 126 -21.34 17.62 22.52
CA PRO A 126 -22.70 17.84 22.08
C PRO A 126 -23.60 18.05 23.30
N THR A 127 -24.38 19.13 23.25
CA THR A 127 -25.39 19.46 24.26
C THR A 127 -26.52 18.44 24.15
N ALA A 128 -26.81 17.73 25.24
CA ALA A 128 -27.83 16.67 25.26
C ALA A 128 -29.22 17.18 24.84
N PRO A 129 -29.94 16.49 23.93
CA PRO A 129 -31.35 16.76 23.70
C PRO A 129 -32.19 16.13 24.82
N ASN A 130 -33.00 16.97 25.47
CA ASN A 130 -34.04 16.56 26.40
C ASN A 130 -35.12 15.75 25.67
N GLY A 131 -35.31 14.47 26.06
CA GLY A 131 -36.45 13.66 25.66
C GLY A 131 -36.52 12.36 26.49
N PRO A 132 -37.70 11.93 26.99
CA PRO A 132 -37.80 10.82 27.93
C PRO A 132 -37.69 9.47 27.24
N ALA A 133 -36.96 8.54 27.87
CA ALA A 133 -36.78 7.16 27.43
C ALA A 133 -38.12 6.38 27.35
N PRO A 134 -38.35 5.55 26.31
CA PRO A 134 -39.48 4.62 26.29
C PRO A 134 -39.25 3.44 27.25
N GLY A 135 -40.30 3.07 27.98
CA GLY A 135 -40.29 2.04 29.01
C GLY A 135 -40.16 0.61 28.50
N ILE A 136 -39.40 -0.19 29.26
CA ILE A 136 -39.24 -1.63 29.12
C ILE A 136 -40.52 -2.34 29.61
N VAL A 137 -41.04 -3.27 28.82
CA VAL A 137 -42.08 -4.25 29.23
C VAL A 137 -41.42 -5.64 29.26
N PRO A 138 -41.57 -6.45 30.34
CA PRO A 138 -40.89 -7.73 30.47
C PRO A 138 -41.67 -8.89 29.82
N GLY A 139 -40.97 -9.75 29.09
CA GLY A 139 -41.49 -10.98 28.49
C GLY A 139 -40.61 -12.20 28.80
N HIS A 140 -41.11 -13.01 29.74
CA HIS A 140 -40.86 -14.42 30.07
C HIS A 140 -39.62 -15.19 29.57
N SER A 141 -38.87 -15.65 30.58
CA SER A 141 -37.90 -16.74 30.62
C SER A 141 -38.55 -18.13 30.54
N THR A 142 -37.95 -19.05 29.75
CA THR A 142 -37.78 -20.48 30.08
C THR A 142 -36.76 -21.13 29.14
N ALA A 143 -35.61 -21.58 29.65
CA ALA A 143 -34.99 -22.88 29.34
C ALA A 143 -33.71 -23.03 30.17
N GLU A 144 -33.80 -23.91 31.17
CA GLU A 144 -32.76 -24.24 32.14
C GLU A 144 -31.62 -25.06 31.52
N ARG A 145 -30.39 -24.77 31.96
CA ARG A 145 -29.24 -25.70 31.90
C ARG A 145 -29.46 -26.88 32.85
N PRO A 146 -29.13 -28.12 32.47
CA PRO A 146 -28.83 -29.16 33.45
C PRO A 146 -27.33 -29.22 33.73
N GLY A 147 -27.01 -29.29 35.03
CA GLY A 147 -25.67 -29.33 35.57
C GLY A 147 -25.03 -30.72 35.64
N THR A 148 -23.75 -30.67 35.99
CA THR A 148 -22.79 -31.74 36.23
C THR A 148 -23.29 -32.82 37.20
N GLN A 149 -23.13 -34.09 36.83
CA GLN A 149 -23.08 -35.21 37.78
C GLN A 149 -21.75 -35.96 37.64
N VAL A 150 -21.10 -36.12 38.79
CA VAL A 150 -19.98 -37.01 39.07
C VAL A 150 -20.55 -38.40 39.38
N LEU A 151 -19.92 -39.50 38.91
CA LEU A 151 -19.80 -40.78 39.64
C LEU A 151 -18.88 -41.79 38.90
N SER A 152 -17.76 -42.11 39.56
CA SER A 152 -17.10 -43.42 39.77
C SER A 152 -16.90 -44.44 38.64
N ASP A 153 -15.62 -44.64 38.30
CA ASP A 153 -14.79 -45.86 38.46
C ASP A 153 -15.43 -47.24 38.22
N GLU A 154 -15.06 -47.88 37.10
CA GLU A 154 -14.83 -49.33 36.99
C GLU A 154 -13.91 -49.61 35.77
N GLY A 155 -12.74 -50.20 36.04
CA GLY A 155 -11.64 -50.36 35.08
C GLY A 155 -11.60 -51.69 34.33
N VAL A 156 -10.79 -51.73 33.25
CA VAL A 156 -10.18 -52.92 32.62
C VAL A 156 -8.85 -52.47 31.96
N PRO A 157 -7.76 -53.29 31.96
CA PRO A 157 -6.39 -52.80 32.11
C PRO A 157 -5.62 -52.62 30.79
N VAL A 158 -4.65 -51.70 30.80
CA VAL A 158 -3.59 -51.58 29.78
C VAL A 158 -2.28 -52.13 30.37
N PRO A 159 -1.54 -53.00 29.67
CA PRO A 159 -0.31 -53.59 30.19
C PRO A 159 0.82 -52.56 30.26
N SER A 160 1.49 -52.56 31.42
CA SER A 160 2.69 -51.78 31.75
C SER A 160 3.87 -52.17 30.84
N GLN A 161 4.46 -51.19 30.16
CA GLN A 161 5.86 -51.26 29.73
C GLN A 161 6.71 -50.37 30.64
N ALA A 162 7.82 -50.94 31.05
CA ALA A 162 8.75 -50.42 32.03
C ALA A 162 9.57 -49.24 31.49
N ASP A 163 9.91 -48.34 32.41
CA ASP A 163 10.87 -47.25 32.25
C ASP A 163 12.18 -47.70 31.59
N ALA A 164 12.50 -47.08 30.46
CA ALA A 164 13.85 -47.02 29.92
C ALA A 164 14.22 -45.56 29.72
N ALA A 165 15.30 -45.14 30.39
CA ALA A 165 15.88 -43.81 30.29
C ALA A 165 16.25 -43.45 28.84
N PRO A 166 16.20 -42.16 28.44
CA PRO A 166 16.59 -41.75 27.10
C PRO A 166 18.10 -41.98 26.88
N PRO A 167 18.53 -42.40 25.69
CA PRO A 167 19.96 -42.52 25.37
C PRO A 167 20.60 -41.13 25.23
N SER A 168 21.82 -41.01 25.77
CA SER A 168 22.69 -39.84 25.57
C SER A 168 22.95 -39.58 24.08
N PRO A 169 23.09 -38.32 23.64
CA PRO A 169 23.42 -38.01 22.25
C PRO A 169 24.87 -38.44 21.94
N ASP A 170 25.05 -39.10 20.79
CA ASP A 170 26.36 -39.42 20.22
C ASP A 170 27.15 -38.13 19.90
N PRO A 171 28.48 -38.12 20.08
CA PRO A 171 29.29 -36.97 19.73
C PRO A 171 29.42 -36.88 18.19
N GLY A 172 29.03 -35.74 17.64
CA GLY A 172 29.23 -35.42 16.22
C GLY A 172 30.71 -35.43 15.81
N PRO A 173 31.01 -35.51 14.49
CA PRO A 173 32.38 -35.57 14.01
C PRO A 173 33.13 -34.26 14.36
N THR A 174 34.33 -34.41 14.91
CA THR A 174 35.26 -33.31 15.18
C THR A 174 35.72 -32.68 13.86
N VAL A 175 35.35 -31.41 13.64
CA VAL A 175 35.97 -30.55 12.63
C VAL A 175 37.24 -29.97 13.24
N ASP A 176 38.39 -30.32 12.66
CA ASP A 176 39.67 -29.71 12.97
C ASP A 176 39.63 -28.23 12.55
N VAL A 177 39.61 -27.32 13.52
CA VAL A 177 39.74 -25.89 13.27
C VAL A 177 41.22 -25.58 13.04
N GLN A 178 41.61 -25.54 11.77
CA GLN A 178 42.89 -24.95 11.36
C GLN A 178 42.84 -23.44 11.61
N ALA A 179 43.68 -22.97 12.53
CA ALA A 179 43.81 -21.55 12.86
C ALA A 179 44.27 -20.75 11.62
N TYR A 180 43.42 -19.83 11.15
CA TYR A 180 43.82 -18.80 10.19
C TYR A 180 44.74 -17.79 10.89
N ALA A 181 45.98 -17.68 10.39
CA ALA A 181 46.88 -16.61 10.77
C ALA A 181 46.39 -15.28 10.17
N ALA A 182 46.33 -14.23 10.99
CA ALA A 182 45.97 -12.88 10.57
C ALA A 182 46.96 -12.33 9.52
N PRO A 183 46.49 -11.61 8.48
CA PRO A 183 47.37 -10.93 7.53
C PRO A 183 48.02 -9.69 8.16
N PRO A 184 49.22 -9.28 7.72
CA PRO A 184 49.92 -8.13 8.27
C PRO A 184 49.26 -6.80 7.88
N PRO A 185 49.43 -5.73 8.68
CA PRO A 185 48.79 -4.43 8.43
C PRO A 185 49.40 -3.74 7.21
N GLN A 186 48.56 -3.48 6.20
CA GLN A 186 48.91 -2.68 5.03
C GLN A 186 48.94 -1.20 5.41
N HIS A 187 50.12 -0.58 5.37
CA HIS A 187 50.26 0.87 5.42
C HIS A 187 49.98 1.44 4.02
N GLY A 188 48.79 2.00 3.82
CA GLY A 188 48.46 2.78 2.63
C GLY A 188 49.18 4.14 2.65
N ALA A 189 49.77 4.53 1.52
CA ALA A 189 50.32 5.86 1.30
C ALA A 189 49.21 6.93 1.28
N PRO A 190 49.50 8.19 1.64
CA PRO A 190 48.49 9.25 1.60
C PRO A 190 48.05 9.56 0.16
N PRO A 191 46.78 9.94 -0.07
CA PRO A 191 46.27 10.24 -1.41
C PRO A 191 46.89 11.52 -2.00
N PRO A 192 46.94 11.66 -3.34
CA PRO A 192 47.46 12.85 -3.98
C PRO A 192 46.53 14.04 -3.76
N VAL A 193 47.14 15.21 -3.50
CA VAL A 193 46.44 16.50 -3.42
C VAL A 193 45.96 16.91 -4.81
N ILE A 194 44.65 16.90 -5.03
CA ILE A 194 44.02 17.49 -6.22
C ILE A 194 43.99 19.01 -6.01
N HIS A 195 44.68 19.76 -6.87
CA HIS A 195 44.56 21.22 -6.89
C HIS A 195 43.20 21.63 -7.45
N GLU A 196 42.38 22.28 -6.61
CA GLU A 196 41.13 22.92 -7.00
C GLU A 196 41.37 23.97 -8.08
N GLN A 197 41.04 23.65 -9.33
CA GLN A 197 41.08 24.59 -10.44
C GLN A 197 39.77 25.39 -10.43
N ARG A 198 39.76 26.55 -9.78
CA ARG A 198 38.66 27.52 -9.82
C ARG A 198 38.31 27.84 -11.28
N SER A 199 37.19 27.31 -11.77
CA SER A 199 36.65 27.67 -13.08
C SER A 199 36.08 29.08 -13.04
N SER A 200 36.54 29.96 -13.92
CA SER A 200 36.07 31.35 -13.97
C SER A 200 34.65 31.40 -14.55
N ARG A 201 33.69 31.88 -13.76
CA ARG A 201 32.27 32.08 -14.11
C ARG A 201 32.00 33.05 -15.28
N ALA A 202 33.03 33.52 -15.99
CA ALA A 202 32.89 34.44 -17.11
C ALA A 202 32.31 33.78 -18.39
N GLY A 203 32.59 32.49 -18.63
CA GLY A 203 32.12 31.78 -19.82
C GLY A 203 30.61 31.46 -19.82
N VAL A 204 30.06 31.17 -18.63
CA VAL A 204 28.64 30.79 -18.47
C VAL A 204 27.73 31.99 -18.71
N PHE A 205 28.12 33.19 -18.24
CA PHE A 205 27.34 34.41 -18.47
C PHE A 205 27.27 34.80 -19.96
N LEU A 206 28.32 34.56 -20.74
CA LEU A 206 28.32 34.88 -22.17
C LEU A 206 27.38 33.95 -22.96
N LEU A 207 27.29 32.68 -22.56
CA LEU A 207 26.38 31.70 -23.15
C LEU A 207 24.91 32.04 -22.88
N VAL A 208 24.58 32.42 -21.64
CA VAL A 208 23.21 32.81 -21.24
C VAL A 208 22.74 34.05 -21.99
N VAL A 209 23.61 35.05 -22.17
CA VAL A 209 23.26 36.27 -22.95
C VAL A 209 23.04 35.94 -24.43
N LEU A 210 23.85 35.04 -25.01
CA LEU A 210 23.68 34.61 -26.40
C LEU A 210 22.37 33.85 -26.62
N VAL A 211 22.00 32.95 -25.71
CA VAL A 211 20.73 32.20 -25.78
C VAL A 211 19.53 33.13 -25.60
N ALA A 212 19.60 34.09 -24.68
CA ALA A 212 18.54 35.08 -24.47
C ALA A 212 18.31 35.98 -25.71
N LEU A 213 19.39 36.37 -26.40
CA LEU A 213 19.29 37.14 -27.65
C LEU A 213 18.71 36.31 -28.80
N LEU A 214 18.99 35.01 -28.84
CA LEU A 214 18.46 34.08 -29.86
C LEU A 214 16.96 33.85 -29.69
N ILE A 215 16.50 33.66 -28.44
CA ILE A 215 15.08 33.51 -28.10
C ILE A 215 14.33 34.82 -28.35
N GLY A 216 14.91 35.97 -27.96
CA GLY A 216 14.33 37.29 -28.23
C GLY A 216 14.20 37.61 -29.73
N GLY A 217 15.15 37.16 -30.55
CA GLY A 217 15.11 37.31 -32.00
C GLY A 217 14.01 36.49 -32.68
N LEU A 218 13.74 35.27 -32.20
CA LEU A 218 12.70 34.39 -32.74
C LEU A 218 11.28 34.87 -32.41
N VAL A 219 11.06 35.44 -31.22
CA VAL A 219 9.76 36.00 -30.81
C VAL A 219 9.42 37.27 -31.61
N ALA A 220 10.42 38.10 -31.93
CA ALA A 220 10.22 39.29 -32.75
C ALA A 220 9.87 38.95 -34.22
N ALA A 221 10.36 37.82 -34.74
CA ALA A 221 10.05 37.36 -36.10
C ALA A 221 8.65 36.73 -36.20
N GLY A 222 8.16 36.07 -35.15
CA GLY A 222 6.80 35.48 -35.12
C GLY A 222 5.68 36.53 -35.05
N ILE A 223 5.92 37.66 -34.38
CA ILE A 223 4.91 38.73 -34.22
C ILE A 223 4.79 39.60 -35.49
N LEU A 224 5.75 39.55 -36.41
CA LEU A 224 5.72 40.28 -37.68
C LEU A 224 5.09 39.50 -38.86
N LEU A 225 4.72 38.23 -38.66
CA LEU A 225 4.15 37.38 -39.72
C LEU A 225 2.67 37.02 -39.52
N LEU A 226 2.01 37.56 -38.50
CA LEU A 226 0.58 37.35 -38.23
C LEU A 226 -0.19 38.68 -38.15
N ARG A 227 -0.16 39.43 -39.25
CA ARG A 227 -1.01 40.61 -39.44
C ARG A 227 -1.61 40.60 -40.84
N ASP A 228 -2.88 40.96 -40.89
CA ASP A 228 -3.82 41.10 -42.01
C ASP A 228 -4.64 39.84 -42.32
N ASP A 229 -5.96 39.89 -42.55
CA ASP A 229 -7.02 40.89 -42.32
C ASP A 229 -8.36 40.19 -42.64
N ASP A 230 -9.48 40.87 -42.35
CA ASP A 230 -10.88 40.63 -42.79
C ASP A 230 -11.68 39.54 -42.03
N GLY A 231 -12.87 39.77 -41.47
CA GLY A 231 -13.81 40.90 -41.52
C GLY A 231 -15.26 40.40 -41.56
N ASP A 232 -16.10 40.86 -40.61
CA ASP A 232 -17.59 40.96 -40.60
C ASP A 232 -18.44 39.66 -40.62
N ASP A 233 -19.58 39.48 -39.93
CA ASP A 233 -20.49 40.30 -39.10
C ASP A 233 -21.40 39.31 -38.28
N PRO A 234 -22.07 39.73 -37.17
CA PRO A 234 -22.83 38.88 -36.27
C PRO A 234 -24.35 38.91 -36.54
N THR A 235 -25.11 37.96 -36.00
CA THR A 235 -26.44 38.15 -35.38
C THR A 235 -27.11 36.80 -35.12
N GLY A 236 -27.79 36.70 -33.98
CA GLY A 236 -28.72 35.60 -33.71
C GLY A 236 -28.73 35.16 -32.25
N SER A 237 -29.37 35.98 -31.41
CA SER A 237 -29.79 35.57 -30.07
C SER A 237 -30.88 34.50 -30.14
N ASP A 238 -30.89 33.59 -29.16
CA ASP A 238 -32.05 33.24 -28.32
C ASP A 238 -31.90 31.79 -27.81
N ASP A 239 -31.62 31.67 -26.51
CA ASP A 239 -32.01 30.52 -25.68
C ASP A 239 -33.39 30.87 -25.07
N PRO A 240 -34.34 29.93 -24.95
CA PRO A 240 -34.41 29.17 -23.71
C PRO A 240 -34.90 27.71 -23.81
N SER A 241 -34.27 26.88 -22.98
CA SER A 241 -34.85 25.86 -22.09
C SER A 241 -35.44 24.55 -22.65
N VAL A 242 -34.74 23.46 -22.29
CA VAL A 242 -35.18 22.20 -21.64
C VAL A 242 -36.44 21.51 -22.16
N THR A 243 -36.25 20.35 -22.78
CA THR A 243 -36.58 19.01 -22.25
C THR A 243 -36.25 18.02 -23.35
N ASP A 244 -35.23 17.17 -23.17
CA ASP A 244 -35.19 15.91 -23.90
C ASP A 244 -34.85 14.77 -22.96
N THR A 245 -35.89 14.00 -22.67
CA THR A 245 -35.82 12.65 -22.13
C THR A 245 -35.32 11.73 -23.24
N GLY A 246 -34.01 11.76 -23.49
CA GLY A 246 -33.33 10.79 -24.34
C GLY A 246 -32.86 9.62 -23.49
N SER A 247 -33.49 8.46 -23.68
CA SER A 247 -32.89 7.17 -23.38
C SER A 247 -31.48 7.14 -23.94
N GLY A 248 -30.47 7.15 -23.07
CA GLY A 248 -29.07 7.09 -23.47
C GLY A 248 -28.80 5.80 -24.22
N GLU A 249 -28.63 5.89 -25.54
CA GLU A 249 -27.78 4.95 -26.26
C GLU A 249 -26.37 5.01 -25.64
N PRO A 250 -25.64 3.88 -25.56
CA PRO A 250 -24.27 3.90 -25.06
C PRO A 250 -23.45 4.88 -25.89
N ASP A 251 -22.69 5.74 -25.23
CA ASP A 251 -21.78 6.69 -25.87
C ASP A 251 -20.71 5.89 -26.62
N ASP A 252 -20.83 5.76 -27.94
CA ASP A 252 -19.94 5.00 -28.86
C ASP A 252 -18.56 5.70 -29.05
N ARG A 253 -18.12 6.45 -28.04
CA ARG A 253 -16.81 7.10 -27.98
C ARG A 253 -15.84 6.10 -27.38
N GLY A 254 -15.12 5.37 -28.24
CA GLY A 254 -14.13 4.37 -27.84
C GLY A 254 -13.14 4.83 -26.76
N ALA A 255 -12.44 3.86 -26.16
CA ALA A 255 -11.48 4.05 -25.07
C ALA A 255 -10.49 5.20 -25.32
N LEU A 256 -10.28 6.07 -24.33
CA LEU A 256 -9.32 7.18 -24.41
C LEU A 256 -7.87 6.72 -24.23
N VAL A 257 -7.66 5.71 -23.40
CA VAL A 257 -6.37 5.03 -23.28
C VAL A 257 -6.45 3.75 -24.13
N PRO A 258 -5.59 3.57 -25.14
CA PRO A 258 -5.55 2.33 -25.91
C PRO A 258 -5.27 1.07 -25.07
N ASP A 259 -5.65 -0.10 -25.58
CA ASP A 259 -5.49 -1.39 -24.89
C ASP A 259 -4.02 -1.79 -24.68
N ASP A 260 -3.12 -1.30 -25.53
CA ASP A 260 -1.67 -1.51 -25.47
C ASP A 260 -0.92 -0.46 -24.62
N VAL A 261 -1.65 0.49 -24.02
CA VAL A 261 -1.09 1.52 -23.15
C VAL A 261 -1.44 1.22 -21.69
N MET A 262 -0.44 1.28 -20.81
CA MET A 262 -0.59 1.11 -19.37
C MET A 262 -0.63 2.45 -18.65
N LEU A 263 -1.20 2.48 -17.46
CA LEU A 263 -0.96 3.54 -16.48
C LEU A 263 0.13 3.07 -15.52
N ALA A 264 1.33 3.62 -15.64
CA ALA A 264 2.49 3.23 -14.83
C ALA A 264 2.95 4.40 -13.95
N PRO A 265 2.97 4.22 -12.61
CA PRO A 265 3.59 5.18 -11.71
C PRO A 265 5.12 5.11 -11.79
N TYR A 266 5.78 6.27 -11.83
CA TYR A 266 7.22 6.40 -11.70
C TYR A 266 7.55 7.28 -10.49
N VAL A 267 8.33 6.73 -9.57
CA VAL A 267 8.72 7.39 -8.33
C VAL A 267 10.08 8.05 -8.50
N GLN A 268 10.12 9.36 -8.29
CA GLN A 268 11.35 10.14 -8.28
C GLN A 268 11.38 11.02 -7.04
N ASP A 269 12.49 10.97 -6.31
CA ASP A 269 12.69 11.74 -5.06
C ASP A 269 11.53 11.55 -4.05
N GLY A 270 10.97 10.34 -4.00
CA GLY A 270 9.86 9.97 -3.10
C GLY A 270 8.49 10.47 -3.54
N VAL A 271 8.34 10.95 -4.79
CA VAL A 271 7.06 11.41 -5.34
C VAL A 271 6.71 10.57 -6.56
N SER A 272 5.60 9.85 -6.50
CA SER A 272 5.08 9.05 -7.60
C SER A 272 4.32 9.89 -8.61
N ARG A 273 4.61 9.75 -9.90
CA ARG A 273 3.84 10.37 -10.98
C ARG A 273 3.35 9.31 -11.95
N VAL A 274 2.07 9.37 -12.31
CA VAL A 274 1.46 8.39 -13.23
C VAL A 274 1.67 8.84 -14.67
N TYR A 275 2.14 7.92 -15.51
CA TYR A 275 2.31 8.08 -16.94
C TYR A 275 1.42 7.10 -17.70
N ARG A 276 0.94 7.50 -18.87
CA ARG A 276 0.56 6.58 -19.92
C ARG A 276 1.85 6.06 -20.55
N VAL A 277 2.00 4.75 -20.69
CA VAL A 277 3.18 4.11 -21.28
C VAL A 277 2.72 3.06 -22.27
N ASP A 278 3.10 3.21 -23.53
CA ASP A 278 2.93 2.18 -24.56
C ASP A 278 3.81 0.96 -24.21
N ALA A 279 3.19 -0.21 -24.10
CA ALA A 279 3.84 -1.43 -23.67
C ALA A 279 4.91 -1.98 -24.62
N GLN A 280 4.91 -1.56 -25.88
CA GLN A 280 5.82 -2.05 -26.92
C GLN A 280 6.88 -1.02 -27.25
N THR A 281 6.50 0.24 -27.39
CA THR A 281 7.37 1.33 -27.84
C THR A 281 7.97 2.12 -26.70
N GLY A 282 7.34 2.10 -25.51
CA GLY A 282 7.73 2.93 -24.38
C GLY A 282 7.39 4.41 -24.53
N GLU A 283 6.71 4.79 -25.63
CA GLU A 283 6.18 6.15 -25.77
C GLU A 283 5.31 6.48 -24.57
N HIS A 284 5.60 7.63 -23.94
CA HIS A 284 4.98 7.96 -22.66
C HIS A 284 4.63 9.44 -22.51
N GLU A 285 3.56 9.70 -21.78
CA GLU A 285 3.13 11.04 -21.40
C GLU A 285 2.60 11.06 -19.96
N PRO A 286 2.87 12.13 -19.18
CA PRO A 286 2.38 12.20 -17.82
C PRO A 286 0.88 12.45 -17.77
N VAL A 287 0.17 11.70 -16.93
CA VAL A 287 -1.26 11.89 -16.65
C VAL A 287 -1.46 12.84 -15.48
N THR A 288 -0.72 12.64 -14.39
CA THR A 288 -0.82 13.50 -13.20
C THR A 288 0.14 14.68 -13.25
N ARG A 289 -0.19 15.75 -12.51
CA ARG A 289 0.69 16.91 -12.39
C ARG A 289 1.97 16.56 -11.61
N ALA A 290 3.06 17.25 -11.94
CA ALA A 290 4.31 17.09 -11.20
C ALA A 290 4.17 17.53 -9.73
N GLY A 291 4.83 16.81 -8.82
CA GLY A 291 4.86 17.12 -7.38
C GLY A 291 3.68 16.59 -6.57
N ILE A 292 2.73 15.89 -7.20
CA ILE A 292 1.68 15.12 -6.52
C ILE A 292 2.17 13.68 -6.42
N ASP A 293 2.12 13.09 -5.22
CA ASP A 293 2.41 11.67 -5.01
C ASP A 293 1.17 10.84 -5.39
N ALA A 294 1.13 10.34 -6.62
CA ALA A 294 0.04 9.59 -7.20
C ALA A 294 0.38 8.10 -7.29
N ARG A 295 -0.14 7.30 -6.37
CA ARG A 295 0.18 5.88 -6.18
C ARG A 295 -1.01 4.99 -6.54
N LEU A 296 -0.74 3.71 -6.79
CA LEU A 296 -1.77 2.66 -7.00
C LEU A 296 -2.90 3.10 -7.95
N PRO A 297 -2.58 3.47 -9.21
CA PRO A 297 -3.60 3.85 -10.15
C PRO A 297 -4.50 2.66 -10.44
N SER A 298 -5.78 2.92 -10.71
CA SER A 298 -6.67 2.01 -11.40
C SER A 298 -7.40 2.77 -12.51
N ILE A 299 -7.87 2.04 -13.53
CA ILE A 299 -8.56 2.62 -14.68
C ILE A 299 -9.96 2.01 -14.77
N SER A 300 -10.94 2.77 -15.25
CA SER A 300 -12.29 2.24 -15.49
C SER A 300 -12.33 1.40 -16.78
N PRO A 301 -13.27 0.46 -16.92
CA PRO A 301 -13.48 -0.35 -18.13
C PRO A 301 -13.56 0.45 -19.44
N ASP A 302 -14.24 1.60 -19.41
CA ASP A 302 -14.33 2.50 -20.56
C ASP A 302 -13.02 3.25 -20.86
N ARG A 303 -12.02 3.12 -19.98
CA ARG A 303 -10.69 3.74 -20.01
C ARG A 303 -10.75 5.26 -20.11
N ARG A 304 -11.79 5.88 -19.52
CA ARG A 304 -11.99 7.34 -19.44
C ARG A 304 -11.81 7.90 -18.05
N THR A 305 -11.91 7.07 -17.02
CA THR A 305 -11.68 7.45 -15.63
C THR A 305 -10.45 6.73 -15.11
N MET A 306 -9.55 7.46 -14.47
CA MET A 306 -8.50 6.88 -13.64
C MET A 306 -8.82 7.20 -12.19
N THR A 307 -8.48 6.31 -11.27
CA THR A 307 -8.32 6.66 -9.86
C THR A 307 -6.88 6.47 -9.44
N TYR A 308 -6.43 7.20 -8.44
CA TYR A 308 -5.14 6.96 -7.80
C TYR A 308 -5.21 7.35 -6.33
N GLN A 309 -4.35 6.78 -5.51
CA GLN A 309 -4.21 7.14 -4.11
C GLN A 309 -3.18 8.25 -3.94
N SER A 310 -3.56 9.31 -3.22
CA SER A 310 -2.66 10.37 -2.75
C SER A 310 -2.88 10.57 -1.27
N ALA A 311 -1.81 10.41 -0.49
CA ALA A 311 -1.90 10.25 0.96
C ALA A 311 -2.95 9.16 1.32
N ASN A 312 -4.01 9.52 2.03
CA ASN A 312 -5.09 8.61 2.45
C ASN A 312 -6.41 8.89 1.71
N VAL A 313 -6.35 9.46 0.51
CA VAL A 313 -7.52 9.81 -0.28
C VAL A 313 -7.39 9.21 -1.67
N ILE A 314 -8.46 8.57 -2.14
CA ILE A 314 -8.60 8.18 -3.54
C ILE A 314 -9.04 9.41 -4.34
N ILE A 315 -8.24 9.79 -5.32
CA ILE A 315 -8.53 10.84 -6.28
C ILE A 315 -9.06 10.19 -7.56
N ARG A 316 -10.21 10.68 -8.03
CA ARG A 316 -10.78 10.35 -9.33
C ARG A 316 -10.33 11.40 -10.35
N VAL A 317 -9.89 10.93 -11.51
CA VAL A 317 -9.43 11.74 -12.63
C VAL A 317 -10.25 11.41 -13.87
N ASP A 318 -10.83 12.44 -14.46
CA ASP A 318 -11.40 12.36 -15.80
C ASP A 318 -10.27 12.53 -16.83
N LEU A 319 -10.02 11.49 -17.63
CA LEU A 319 -8.86 11.42 -18.52
C LEU A 319 -8.98 12.28 -19.79
N GLU A 320 -10.16 12.83 -20.07
CA GLU A 320 -10.40 13.74 -21.20
C GLU A 320 -10.17 15.19 -20.78
N SER A 321 -10.80 15.60 -19.68
CA SER A 321 -10.76 16.97 -19.17
C SER A 321 -9.58 17.24 -18.25
N SER A 322 -8.92 16.19 -17.75
CA SER A 322 -7.92 16.26 -16.67
C SER A 322 -8.49 16.84 -15.36
N GLU A 323 -9.81 16.77 -15.17
CA GLU A 323 -10.45 17.13 -13.90
C GLU A 323 -10.08 16.11 -12.83
N GLU A 324 -9.61 16.59 -11.67
CA GLU A 324 -9.25 15.77 -10.52
C GLU A 324 -10.15 16.16 -9.33
N ARG A 325 -10.71 15.17 -8.64
CA ARG A 325 -11.47 15.38 -7.39
C ARG A 325 -11.35 14.18 -6.46
N PRO A 326 -11.48 14.35 -5.13
CA PRO A 326 -11.68 13.23 -4.23
C PRO A 326 -12.85 12.36 -4.71
N LEU A 327 -12.66 11.05 -4.76
CA LEU A 327 -13.73 10.11 -5.08
C LEU A 327 -14.77 10.13 -3.96
N PHE A 328 -14.31 9.95 -2.72
CA PHE A 328 -15.15 10.02 -1.53
C PHE A 328 -15.06 11.42 -0.91
N THR A 329 -16.21 11.99 -0.56
CA THR A 329 -16.28 13.26 0.18
C THR A 329 -15.86 13.06 1.63
N GLU A 330 -15.41 14.11 2.31
CA GLU A 330 -15.07 14.07 3.75
C GLU A 330 -16.24 13.61 4.65
N GLU A 331 -17.48 13.73 4.18
CA GLU A 331 -18.67 13.29 4.91
C GLU A 331 -18.94 11.78 4.78
N SER A 332 -18.29 11.10 3.82
CA SER A 332 -18.46 9.68 3.55
C SER A 332 -17.82 8.83 4.65
N ASP A 333 -18.47 7.73 5.01
CA ASP A 333 -17.87 6.74 5.92
C ASP A 333 -16.58 6.17 5.34
N CYS A 334 -16.51 6.04 4.01
CA CYS A 334 -15.31 5.61 3.28
C CYS A 334 -14.43 6.75 2.72
N HIS A 335 -14.40 7.92 3.37
CA HIS A 335 -13.54 9.03 2.96
C HIS A 335 -12.02 8.72 2.96
N ARG A 336 -11.60 7.63 3.63
CA ARG A 336 -10.23 7.11 3.66
C ARG A 336 -10.07 5.75 2.99
N ALA A 337 -10.99 5.39 2.10
CA ALA A 337 -10.88 4.16 1.34
C ALA A 337 -9.54 4.08 0.57
N SER A 338 -9.13 2.85 0.29
CA SER A 338 -7.92 2.54 -0.48
C SER A 338 -8.17 1.41 -1.48
N ARG A 339 -7.21 1.19 -2.37
CA ARG A 339 -7.19 0.10 -3.38
C ARG A 339 -8.49 -0.06 -4.18
N PRO A 340 -8.92 0.99 -4.91
CA PRO A 340 -10.13 0.96 -5.71
C PRO A 340 -10.03 0.00 -6.90
N SER A 341 -11.08 -0.78 -7.11
CA SER A 341 -11.20 -1.74 -8.21
C SER A 341 -12.57 -1.65 -8.87
N TRP A 342 -12.58 -1.47 -10.20
CA TRP A 342 -13.79 -1.23 -10.97
C TRP A 342 -14.48 -2.54 -11.36
N SER A 343 -15.81 -2.59 -11.27
CA SER A 343 -16.58 -3.67 -11.90
C SER A 343 -16.39 -3.65 -13.41
N PRO A 344 -16.55 -4.79 -14.11
CA PRO A 344 -16.34 -4.84 -15.56
C PRO A 344 -17.32 -3.95 -16.34
N ASP A 345 -18.55 -3.75 -15.85
CA ASP A 345 -19.48 -2.76 -16.43
C ASP A 345 -19.22 -1.30 -16.01
N GLY A 346 -18.26 -1.07 -15.11
CA GLY A 346 -17.92 0.24 -14.55
C GLY A 346 -19.01 0.86 -13.68
N SER A 347 -20.06 0.11 -13.31
CA SER A 347 -21.19 0.59 -12.51
C SER A 347 -20.92 0.58 -11.01
N ARG A 348 -19.87 -0.12 -10.55
CA ARG A 348 -19.47 -0.25 -9.15
C ARG A 348 -17.96 -0.14 -8.96
N LEU A 349 -17.58 0.16 -7.73
CA LEU A 349 -16.22 0.12 -7.22
C LEU A 349 -16.19 -0.78 -5.98
N ALA A 350 -15.19 -1.66 -5.89
CA ALA A 350 -14.79 -2.32 -4.66
C ALA A 350 -13.61 -1.55 -4.05
N VAL A 351 -13.64 -1.32 -2.73
CA VAL A 351 -12.61 -0.60 -1.99
C VAL A 351 -12.34 -1.25 -0.64
N LEU A 352 -11.16 -1.04 -0.10
CA LEU A 352 -10.87 -1.33 1.30
C LEU A 352 -11.12 -0.07 2.13
N CYS A 353 -11.91 -0.18 3.19
CA CYS A 353 -12.37 0.96 3.99
C CYS A 353 -12.50 0.55 5.47
N ASN A 354 -12.64 1.55 6.36
CA ASN A 354 -12.92 1.37 7.77
C ASN A 354 -14.10 2.30 8.17
N GLU A 355 -15.13 1.75 8.83
CA GLU A 355 -16.35 2.44 9.24
C GLU A 355 -16.12 3.47 10.35
N ASP A 356 -15.16 3.23 11.26
CA ASP A 356 -14.97 4.02 12.48
C ASP A 356 -14.41 5.43 12.23
N ARG A 357 -14.14 5.76 10.95
CA ARG A 357 -13.48 7.00 10.52
C ARG A 357 -12.16 7.23 11.28
N ASP A 358 -11.61 6.18 11.88
CA ASP A 358 -10.38 6.24 12.64
C ASP A 358 -9.28 6.63 11.64
N PRO A 359 -8.65 7.80 11.82
CA PRO A 359 -7.56 8.19 10.95
C PRO A 359 -6.40 7.18 10.96
N ASP A 360 -6.34 6.31 11.97
CA ASP A 360 -5.32 5.33 12.27
C ASP A 360 -5.74 3.87 12.07
N GLY A 361 -6.99 3.61 11.71
CA GLY A 361 -7.54 2.26 11.58
C GLY A 361 -7.09 1.56 10.31
N ASP A 362 -6.73 0.28 10.44
CA ASP A 362 -6.64 -0.63 9.29
C ASP A 362 -8.05 -0.82 8.69
N PRO A 363 -8.17 -1.12 7.38
CA PRO A 363 -9.46 -1.47 6.78
C PRO A 363 -10.15 -2.58 7.58
N ASP A 364 -11.43 -2.39 7.88
CA ASP A 364 -12.24 -3.39 8.60
C ASP A 364 -12.95 -4.36 7.65
N GLY A 365 -12.85 -4.11 6.34
CA GLY A 365 -13.55 -4.92 5.37
C GLY A 365 -13.45 -4.47 3.93
N LEU A 366 -14.18 -5.22 3.10
CA LEU A 366 -14.41 -4.95 1.69
C LEU A 366 -15.75 -4.22 1.54
N TRP A 367 -15.71 -3.07 0.86
CA TRP A 367 -16.86 -2.20 0.68
C TRP A 367 -17.14 -1.99 -0.81
N LEU A 368 -18.40 -1.79 -1.15
CA LEU A 368 -18.82 -1.40 -2.49
C LEU A 368 -19.25 0.06 -2.50
N ALA A 369 -19.01 0.74 -3.63
CA ALA A 369 -19.43 2.11 -3.86
C ALA A 369 -19.87 2.30 -5.32
N ASN A 370 -20.55 3.41 -5.60
CA ASN A 370 -20.79 3.90 -6.95
C ASN A 370 -19.52 4.58 -7.51
N PRO A 371 -19.37 4.67 -8.84
CA PRO A 371 -18.28 5.36 -9.53
C PRO A 371 -18.05 6.83 -9.14
N ASP A 372 -19.07 7.47 -8.58
CA ASP A 372 -19.02 8.85 -8.11
C ASP A 372 -18.67 8.99 -6.62
N GLY A 373 -18.47 7.86 -5.92
CA GLY A 373 -18.16 7.75 -4.49
C GLY A 373 -19.38 7.68 -3.57
N SER A 374 -20.60 7.69 -4.11
CA SER A 374 -21.83 7.53 -3.34
C SER A 374 -22.20 6.06 -3.12
N GLY A 375 -23.27 5.79 -2.36
CA GLY A 375 -23.84 4.44 -2.23
C GLY A 375 -22.88 3.43 -1.60
N VAL A 376 -22.10 3.88 -0.61
CA VAL A 376 -21.14 3.06 0.11
C VAL A 376 -21.87 2.02 0.96
N GLU A 377 -21.50 0.75 0.82
CA GLU A 377 -22.05 -0.36 1.61
C GLU A 377 -20.99 -1.42 1.92
N LEU A 378 -21.04 -1.98 3.14
CA LEU A 378 -20.16 -3.06 3.56
C LEU A 378 -20.58 -4.36 2.86
N LEU A 379 -19.62 -5.04 2.24
CA LEU A 379 -19.83 -6.34 1.60
C LEU A 379 -19.31 -7.49 2.48
N VAL A 380 -18.09 -7.34 2.99
CA VAL A 380 -17.44 -8.33 3.87
C VAL A 380 -16.80 -7.60 5.04
N GLU A 381 -17.16 -7.98 6.26
CA GLU A 381 -16.46 -7.59 7.49
C GLU A 381 -15.30 -8.56 7.72
N GLU A 382 -14.07 -8.11 7.47
CA GLU A 382 -12.84 -8.89 7.58
C GLU A 382 -11.66 -7.96 7.89
N PRO A 383 -11.24 -7.86 9.17
CA PRO A 383 -10.21 -6.91 9.60
C PRO A 383 -8.82 -7.21 9.04
N ASP A 384 -8.58 -8.44 8.58
CA ASP A 384 -7.29 -8.85 8.00
C ASP A 384 -7.30 -8.75 6.46
N VAL A 385 -8.27 -8.04 5.86
CA VAL A 385 -8.31 -7.81 4.41
C VAL A 385 -7.10 -7.03 3.92
N LYS A 386 -6.42 -7.53 2.88
CA LYS A 386 -5.24 -6.91 2.27
C LYS A 386 -5.28 -7.04 0.75
N GLY A 387 -4.37 -6.32 0.09
CA GLY A 387 -4.24 -6.33 -1.36
C GLY A 387 -5.40 -5.64 -2.08
N THR A 388 -5.34 -5.58 -3.41
CA THR A 388 -6.41 -4.97 -4.22
C THR A 388 -7.48 -6.02 -4.46
N PRO A 389 -8.77 -5.78 -4.12
CA PRO A 389 -9.84 -6.67 -4.51
C PRO A 389 -9.98 -6.65 -6.03
N ILE A 390 -10.36 -7.77 -6.64
CA ILE A 390 -10.51 -7.87 -8.10
C ILE A 390 -11.87 -8.46 -8.48
N TRP A 391 -12.44 -7.93 -9.54
CA TRP A 391 -13.69 -8.44 -10.10
C TRP A 391 -13.38 -9.61 -11.02
N ILE A 392 -14.15 -10.70 -10.88
CA ILE A 392 -14.06 -11.88 -11.76
C ILE A 392 -15.31 -12.06 -12.63
N SER A 393 -16.37 -11.32 -12.32
CA SER A 393 -17.58 -11.13 -13.11
C SER A 393 -18.33 -9.91 -12.57
N GLU A 394 -19.44 -9.52 -13.20
CA GLU A 394 -20.32 -8.44 -12.71
C GLU A 394 -20.87 -8.64 -11.29
N THR A 395 -20.85 -9.88 -10.79
CA THR A 395 -21.49 -10.25 -9.52
C THR A 395 -20.52 -10.83 -8.51
N GLU A 396 -19.23 -10.95 -8.83
CA GLU A 396 -18.29 -11.67 -7.97
C GLU A 396 -16.91 -11.02 -7.91
N LEU A 397 -16.35 -11.04 -6.71
CA LEU A 397 -15.07 -10.47 -6.34
C LEU A 397 -14.17 -11.55 -5.76
N ILE A 398 -12.85 -11.35 -5.89
CA ILE A 398 -11.83 -12.01 -5.07
C ILE A 398 -11.10 -10.96 -4.25
N TYR A 399 -10.81 -11.27 -2.99
CA TYR A 399 -10.01 -10.45 -2.08
C TYR A 399 -8.97 -11.29 -1.35
N GLY A 400 -7.90 -10.63 -0.88
CA GLY A 400 -6.85 -11.25 -0.07
C GLY A 400 -7.10 -11.05 1.42
N VAL A 401 -6.72 -12.03 2.22
CA VAL A 401 -6.72 -11.97 3.69
C VAL A 401 -5.34 -12.38 4.19
N ASP A 402 -4.76 -11.59 5.08
CA ASP A 402 -3.48 -11.93 5.72
C ASP A 402 -3.66 -13.10 6.70
N ASP A 403 -2.82 -14.12 6.59
CA ASP A 403 -2.78 -15.26 7.52
C ASP A 403 -1.36 -15.42 8.07
N GLU A 404 -1.23 -15.34 9.39
CA GLU A 404 0.06 -15.41 10.08
C GLU A 404 0.84 -16.71 9.84
N ASN A 405 0.18 -17.80 9.44
CA ASN A 405 0.78 -19.13 9.27
C ASN A 405 1.17 -19.43 7.82
N VAL A 406 0.40 -18.94 6.85
CA VAL A 406 0.56 -19.29 5.42
C VAL A 406 0.77 -18.10 4.48
N GLY A 407 0.79 -16.86 5.00
CA GLY A 407 0.85 -15.64 4.20
C GLY A 407 -0.54 -15.24 3.72
N SER A 408 -0.69 -14.70 2.51
CA SER A 408 -2.02 -14.30 2.03
C SER A 408 -2.86 -15.48 1.54
N THR A 409 -4.10 -15.56 2.01
CA THR A 409 -5.15 -16.43 1.45
C THR A 409 -6.09 -15.60 0.57
N PHE A 410 -6.74 -16.24 -0.40
CA PHE A 410 -7.64 -15.56 -1.32
C PHE A 410 -9.05 -16.14 -1.24
N TRP A 411 -10.03 -15.24 -1.23
CA TRP A 411 -11.42 -15.56 -0.97
C TRP A 411 -12.31 -14.95 -2.03
N ARG A 412 -13.30 -15.71 -2.48
CA ARG A 412 -14.31 -15.30 -3.45
C ARG A 412 -15.62 -14.99 -2.74
N VAL A 413 -16.28 -13.93 -3.17
CA VAL A 413 -17.56 -13.49 -2.61
C VAL A 413 -18.48 -12.93 -3.70
N SER A 414 -19.79 -13.16 -3.54
CA SER A 414 -20.83 -12.54 -4.37
C SER A 414 -21.10 -11.11 -3.89
N VAL A 415 -21.35 -10.18 -4.82
CA VAL A 415 -21.76 -8.80 -4.49
C VAL A 415 -23.12 -8.71 -3.81
N ASP A 416 -23.96 -9.74 -3.95
CA ASP A 416 -25.24 -9.86 -3.23
C ASP A 416 -25.02 -10.30 -1.76
N GLY A 417 -23.77 -10.49 -1.34
CA GLY A 417 -23.37 -11.07 -0.07
C GLY A 417 -23.43 -12.60 -0.06
N GLY A 418 -23.23 -13.16 1.13
CA GLY A 418 -23.15 -14.61 1.33
C GLY A 418 -21.91 -15.00 2.12
N GLU A 419 -21.72 -16.30 2.32
CA GLU A 419 -20.51 -16.83 2.95
C GLU A 419 -19.36 -16.84 1.93
N PRO A 420 -18.23 -16.16 2.19
CA PRO A 420 -17.08 -16.19 1.29
C PRO A 420 -16.48 -17.60 1.17
N GLU A 421 -15.99 -17.95 -0.01
CA GLU A 421 -15.36 -19.23 -0.29
C GLU A 421 -13.86 -19.06 -0.54
N GLN A 422 -13.03 -19.80 0.18
CA GLN A 422 -11.58 -19.78 -0.02
C GLN A 422 -11.20 -20.44 -1.35
N LEU A 423 -10.33 -19.79 -2.12
CA LEU A 423 -9.80 -20.35 -3.36
C LEU A 423 -8.76 -21.44 -3.06
N PRO A 424 -8.82 -22.60 -3.75
CA PRO A 424 -7.89 -23.71 -3.53
C PRO A 424 -6.56 -23.48 -4.26
N VAL A 425 -5.77 -22.51 -3.79
CA VAL A 425 -4.47 -22.17 -4.39
C VAL A 425 -3.37 -23.05 -3.81
N ASP A 426 -2.74 -23.87 -4.65
CA ASP A 426 -1.62 -24.76 -4.30
C ASP A 426 -0.35 -24.33 -5.04
N ILE A 427 0.15 -23.13 -4.70
CA ILE A 427 1.41 -22.58 -5.23
C ILE A 427 2.31 -22.33 -4.03
N ALA A 428 3.54 -22.86 -4.07
CA ALA A 428 4.51 -22.68 -3.01
C ALA A 428 5.09 -21.25 -3.02
N GLY A 429 5.21 -20.65 -1.83
CA GLY A 429 5.76 -19.30 -1.65
C GLY A 429 4.75 -18.38 -0.98
N TYR A 430 5.10 -17.10 -0.92
CA TYR A 430 4.25 -16.03 -0.42
C TYR A 430 3.52 -15.41 -1.60
N LEU A 431 2.20 -15.49 -1.58
CA LEU A 431 1.36 -15.10 -2.70
C LEU A 431 0.91 -13.66 -2.58
N SER A 432 0.99 -12.89 -3.66
CA SER A 432 0.56 -11.49 -3.71
C SER A 432 0.16 -11.08 -5.13
N HIS A 433 -0.23 -9.81 -5.31
CA HIS A 433 -0.53 -9.20 -6.63
C HIS A 433 -1.48 -10.05 -7.48
N LEU A 434 -2.65 -10.34 -6.89
CA LEU A 434 -3.72 -11.04 -7.58
C LEU A 434 -4.32 -10.14 -8.66
N ASP A 435 -4.51 -10.70 -9.86
CA ASP A 435 -5.26 -10.07 -10.95
C ASP A 435 -6.03 -11.13 -11.76
N TYR A 436 -7.02 -10.72 -12.55
CA TYR A 436 -7.83 -11.61 -13.37
C TYR A 436 -8.04 -11.06 -14.77
N SER A 437 -7.90 -11.95 -15.76
CA SER A 437 -8.22 -11.64 -17.15
C SER A 437 -9.45 -12.44 -17.55
N GLU A 438 -10.56 -11.76 -17.82
CA GLU A 438 -11.77 -12.39 -18.38
C GLU A 438 -11.47 -13.10 -19.71
N GLU A 439 -10.63 -12.47 -20.51
CA GLU A 439 -10.32 -12.88 -21.87
C GLU A 439 -9.51 -14.17 -21.95
N SER A 440 -8.53 -14.33 -21.06
CA SER A 440 -7.81 -15.59 -20.89
C SER A 440 -8.55 -16.56 -19.96
N SER A 441 -9.52 -16.05 -19.19
CA SER A 441 -10.22 -16.72 -18.10
C SER A 441 -9.27 -17.31 -17.04
N ARG A 442 -8.24 -16.53 -16.67
CA ARG A 442 -7.19 -16.95 -15.74
C ARG A 442 -6.91 -15.90 -14.67
N LEU A 443 -6.66 -16.40 -13.47
CA LEU A 443 -6.06 -15.64 -12.38
C LEU A 443 -4.55 -15.54 -12.59
N LEU A 444 -3.98 -14.44 -12.11
CA LEU A 444 -2.57 -14.13 -12.02
C LEU A 444 -2.19 -14.02 -10.55
N LEU A 445 -1.04 -14.56 -10.18
CA LEU A 445 -0.46 -14.44 -8.84
C LEU A 445 1.05 -14.27 -8.94
N LEU A 446 1.60 -13.44 -8.06
CA LEU A 446 3.03 -13.39 -7.79
C LEU A 446 3.36 -14.32 -6.62
N ALA A 447 4.31 -15.23 -6.80
CA ALA A 447 4.81 -16.12 -5.75
C ALA A 447 6.24 -15.75 -5.38
N SER A 448 6.41 -15.10 -4.22
CA SER A 448 7.71 -14.69 -3.68
C SER A 448 8.33 -15.80 -2.82
N PRO A 449 9.67 -15.95 -2.80
CA PRO A 449 10.34 -16.92 -1.94
C PRO A 449 10.19 -16.63 -0.44
N THR A 450 10.10 -15.35 -0.07
CA THR A 450 9.99 -14.89 1.32
C THR A 450 8.96 -13.76 1.44
N PRO A 451 8.41 -13.48 2.63
CA PRO A 451 7.43 -12.41 2.81
C PRO A 451 8.07 -11.02 2.76
N ALA A 452 9.39 -10.94 2.95
CA ALA A 452 10.16 -9.70 2.88
C ALA A 452 10.50 -9.29 1.43
N GLU A 453 10.33 -10.21 0.47
CA GLU A 453 10.60 -9.97 -0.95
C GLU A 453 9.31 -9.64 -1.70
N SER A 454 9.27 -8.46 -2.32
CA SER A 454 8.21 -8.05 -3.24
C SER A 454 8.38 -8.61 -4.66
N GLU A 455 9.40 -9.44 -4.88
CA GLU A 455 9.76 -10.02 -6.15
C GLU A 455 9.60 -11.54 -6.13
N GLY A 456 9.12 -12.11 -7.24
CA GLY A 456 8.82 -13.52 -7.31
C GLY A 456 8.63 -14.06 -8.72
N ALA A 457 8.14 -15.29 -8.79
CA ALA A 457 7.71 -15.93 -10.02
C ALA A 457 6.25 -15.57 -10.34
N ILE A 458 5.93 -15.43 -11.62
CA ILE A 458 4.56 -15.14 -12.06
C ILE A 458 3.86 -16.44 -12.43
N TRP A 459 2.73 -16.70 -11.79
CA TRP A 459 1.89 -17.86 -12.01
C TRP A 459 0.52 -17.46 -12.53
N THR A 460 -0.10 -18.36 -13.29
CA THR A 460 -1.52 -18.26 -13.62
C THR A 460 -2.24 -19.58 -13.35
N LEU A 461 -3.53 -19.49 -13.08
CA LEU A 461 -4.38 -20.63 -12.70
C LEU A 461 -5.84 -20.35 -13.06
N ASP A 462 -6.63 -21.41 -13.12
CA ASP A 462 -8.08 -21.32 -13.29
C ASP A 462 -8.73 -20.98 -11.92
N LEU A 463 -9.95 -20.45 -11.91
CA LEU A 463 -10.66 -20.05 -10.68
C LEU A 463 -10.91 -21.20 -9.70
N ASP A 464 -10.89 -22.46 -10.18
CA ASP A 464 -11.05 -23.66 -9.36
C ASP A 464 -9.73 -24.21 -8.81
N GLY A 465 -8.62 -23.47 -8.98
CA GLY A 465 -7.27 -23.88 -8.61
C GLY A 465 -6.63 -24.86 -9.60
N GLY A 466 -7.36 -25.25 -10.65
CA GLY A 466 -6.87 -26.05 -11.77
C GLY A 466 -5.99 -25.24 -12.71
N GLY A 467 -5.46 -25.91 -13.74
CA GLY A 467 -4.74 -25.22 -14.82
C GLY A 467 -3.49 -24.44 -14.39
N THR A 468 -3.00 -24.64 -13.16
CA THR A 468 -1.86 -23.93 -12.57
C THR A 468 -0.61 -24.07 -13.43
N GLN A 469 -0.07 -22.94 -13.88
CA GLN A 469 1.07 -22.85 -14.77
C GLN A 469 2.02 -21.73 -14.35
N LEU A 470 3.30 -22.05 -14.35
CA LEU A 470 4.37 -21.06 -14.22
C LEU A 470 4.51 -20.32 -15.55
N VAL A 471 4.29 -19.00 -15.55
CA VAL A 471 4.45 -18.17 -16.75
C VAL A 471 5.93 -17.82 -16.94
N VAL A 472 6.55 -17.25 -15.91
CA VAL A 472 7.97 -16.88 -15.91
C VAL A 472 8.58 -17.07 -14.51
N ASP A 473 9.81 -17.59 -14.49
CA ASP A 473 10.61 -17.74 -13.27
C ASP A 473 11.31 -16.41 -12.97
N GLY A 474 11.20 -15.94 -11.72
CA GLY A 474 11.52 -14.58 -11.26
C GLY A 474 12.99 -14.14 -11.36
N PRO A 475 13.32 -12.94 -10.85
CA PRO A 475 12.48 -12.06 -10.03
C PRO A 475 11.67 -11.04 -10.84
N TYR A 476 10.34 -11.09 -10.73
CA TYR A 476 9.41 -10.05 -11.21
C TYR A 476 8.67 -9.41 -10.04
N ALA A 477 8.30 -8.14 -10.16
CA ALA A 477 7.40 -7.47 -9.24
C ALA A 477 6.19 -6.87 -9.99
N HIS A 478 5.16 -6.53 -9.22
CA HIS A 478 3.98 -5.78 -9.65
C HIS A 478 3.30 -6.27 -10.95
N PRO A 479 2.96 -7.57 -11.06
CA PRO A 479 2.36 -8.10 -12.28
C PRO A 479 0.91 -7.63 -12.46
N ALA A 480 0.52 -7.28 -13.68
CA ALA A 480 -0.86 -6.90 -14.04
C ALA A 480 -1.21 -7.36 -15.47
N TRP A 481 -2.42 -7.88 -15.68
CA TRP A 481 -2.88 -8.36 -16.98
C TRP A 481 -3.05 -7.23 -18.01
N SER A 482 -2.71 -7.50 -19.26
CA SER A 482 -3.16 -6.69 -20.39
C SER A 482 -4.68 -6.84 -20.62
N VAL A 483 -5.29 -5.81 -21.21
CA VAL A 483 -6.73 -5.78 -21.52
C VAL A 483 -7.16 -7.01 -22.34
N ASP A 484 -6.34 -7.43 -23.30
CA ASP A 484 -6.62 -8.57 -24.19
C ASP A 484 -6.21 -9.94 -23.62
N GLY A 485 -5.64 -9.99 -22.41
CA GLY A 485 -5.17 -11.21 -21.77
C GLY A 485 -4.00 -11.90 -22.48
N THR A 486 -3.29 -11.21 -23.39
CA THR A 486 -2.16 -11.79 -24.14
C THR A 486 -0.79 -11.46 -23.55
N ALA A 487 -0.73 -10.50 -22.62
CA ALA A 487 0.49 -10.07 -21.96
C ALA A 487 0.25 -9.72 -20.49
N ILE A 488 1.34 -9.64 -19.74
CA ILE A 488 1.35 -9.24 -18.33
C ILE A 488 2.41 -8.15 -18.18
N ALA A 489 2.03 -6.96 -17.70
CA ALA A 489 2.97 -5.95 -17.24
C ALA A 489 3.65 -6.47 -15.98
N ALA A 490 4.92 -6.18 -15.79
CA ALA A 490 5.63 -6.42 -14.55
C ALA A 490 6.81 -5.47 -14.46
N THR A 491 7.50 -5.47 -13.33
CA THR A 491 8.79 -4.82 -13.17
C THR A 491 9.87 -5.86 -12.92
N VAL A 492 11.09 -5.56 -13.38
CA VAL A 492 12.28 -6.40 -13.15
C VAL A 492 13.46 -5.49 -12.85
N VAL A 493 14.40 -5.98 -12.05
CA VAL A 493 15.68 -5.31 -11.87
C VAL A 493 16.63 -5.74 -12.99
N ASP A 494 17.13 -4.78 -13.77
CA ASP A 494 18.07 -5.04 -14.86
C ASP A 494 19.50 -5.29 -14.35
N ASP A 495 20.43 -5.62 -15.27
CA ASP A 495 21.84 -5.88 -14.95
C ASP A 495 22.56 -4.68 -14.30
N THR A 496 21.98 -3.48 -14.38
CA THR A 496 22.52 -2.26 -13.76
C THR A 496 22.01 -2.05 -12.34
N GLY A 497 21.05 -2.86 -11.88
CA GLY A 497 20.38 -2.70 -10.60
C GLY A 497 19.23 -1.69 -10.67
N THR A 498 18.77 -1.32 -11.87
CA THR A 498 17.66 -0.38 -12.07
C THR A 498 16.38 -1.18 -12.26
N GLU A 499 15.32 -0.83 -11.54
CA GLU A 499 14.00 -1.37 -11.81
C GLU A 499 13.46 -0.81 -13.13
N VAL A 500 13.01 -1.70 -14.01
CA VAL A 500 12.49 -1.35 -15.32
C VAL A 500 11.13 -2.02 -15.55
N LEU A 501 10.25 -1.31 -16.26
CA LEU A 501 8.97 -1.85 -16.70
C LEU A 501 9.21 -2.87 -17.82
N THR A 502 8.49 -3.98 -17.76
CA THR A 502 8.54 -5.04 -18.75
C THR A 502 7.14 -5.55 -19.10
N SER A 503 7.01 -6.10 -20.31
CA SER A 503 5.82 -6.82 -20.76
C SER A 503 6.17 -8.29 -20.97
N VAL A 504 5.56 -9.17 -20.21
CA VAL A 504 5.65 -10.63 -20.35
C VAL A 504 4.58 -11.08 -21.34
N VAL A 505 4.99 -11.36 -22.58
CA VAL A 505 4.08 -11.82 -23.65
C VAL A 505 3.82 -13.32 -23.49
N LEU A 506 2.55 -13.70 -23.42
CA LEU A 506 2.16 -15.10 -23.27
C LEU A 506 2.32 -15.89 -24.57
N LYS A 507 2.81 -17.12 -24.42
CA LYS A 507 2.88 -18.11 -25.48
C LYS A 507 1.71 -19.08 -25.41
N ALA A 508 1.47 -19.77 -26.53
CA ALA A 508 0.44 -20.81 -26.62
C ALA A 508 0.68 -22.02 -25.67
N ASP A 509 1.89 -22.21 -25.15
CA ASP A 509 2.22 -23.26 -24.18
C ASP A 509 2.03 -22.83 -22.71
N GLY A 510 1.55 -21.61 -22.47
CA GLY A 510 1.33 -21.05 -21.13
C GLY A 510 2.54 -20.32 -20.54
N THR A 511 3.72 -20.42 -21.17
CA THR A 511 4.92 -19.70 -20.72
C THR A 511 4.95 -18.27 -21.23
N GLY A 512 5.70 -17.39 -20.56
CA GLY A 512 5.91 -16.01 -20.98
C GLY A 512 7.21 -15.81 -21.76
N THR A 513 7.32 -14.66 -22.42
CA THR A 513 8.59 -14.10 -22.89
C THR A 513 8.70 -12.68 -22.39
N ASN A 514 9.76 -12.41 -21.64
CA ASN A 514 10.03 -11.10 -21.11
C ASN A 514 10.49 -10.14 -22.22
N LEU A 515 9.82 -9.00 -22.36
CA LEU A 515 10.20 -7.90 -23.26
C LEU A 515 10.28 -6.60 -22.45
N VAL A 516 11.50 -6.15 -22.18
CA VAL A 516 11.74 -4.88 -21.48
C VAL A 516 11.16 -3.73 -22.31
N VAL A 517 10.36 -2.87 -21.67
CA VAL A 517 9.80 -1.68 -22.30
C VAL A 517 10.92 -0.65 -22.46
N PRO A 518 11.25 -0.21 -23.69
CA PRO A 518 12.34 0.75 -23.91
C PRO A 518 11.94 2.17 -23.50
N ASP A 519 12.91 3.09 -23.42
CA ASP A 519 12.69 4.54 -23.26
C ASP A 519 11.62 4.94 -22.22
N VAL A 520 11.62 4.27 -21.07
CA VAL A 520 10.70 4.57 -19.96
C VAL A 520 11.04 5.87 -19.25
N PRO A 521 10.06 6.52 -18.57
CA PRO A 521 10.34 7.63 -17.67
C PRO A 521 11.42 7.29 -16.63
N PRO A 522 12.17 8.28 -16.12
CA PRO A 522 13.13 8.05 -15.06
C PRO A 522 12.44 7.84 -13.71
N GLY A 523 12.91 6.88 -12.91
CA GLY A 523 12.42 6.61 -11.56
C GLY A 523 12.27 5.12 -11.28
N GLU A 524 11.94 4.80 -10.04
CA GLU A 524 11.47 3.46 -9.64
C GLU A 524 10.05 3.25 -10.15
N VAL A 525 9.69 2.02 -10.55
CA VAL A 525 8.40 1.77 -11.20
C VAL A 525 7.43 1.26 -10.15
N GLY A 526 6.38 2.04 -9.88
CA GLY A 526 5.29 1.60 -8.99
C GLY A 526 4.37 0.58 -9.67
N ILE A 527 3.38 0.09 -8.92
CA ILE A 527 2.40 -0.89 -9.41
C ILE A 527 1.66 -0.33 -10.65
N PRO A 528 1.84 -0.92 -11.85
CA PRO A 528 1.14 -0.46 -13.04
C PRO A 528 -0.30 -0.97 -13.06
N ALA A 529 -1.17 -0.23 -13.75
CA ALA A 529 -2.52 -0.67 -14.11
C ALA A 529 -2.62 -0.78 -15.62
N TRP A 530 -2.89 -1.99 -16.11
CA TRP A 530 -3.05 -2.25 -17.54
C TRP A 530 -4.47 -2.71 -17.85
N GLY A 531 -4.96 -3.70 -17.11
CA GLY A 531 -6.31 -4.23 -17.23
C GLY A 531 -7.37 -3.35 -16.56
N THR A 532 -8.39 -3.01 -17.35
CA THR A 532 -9.81 -3.18 -17.01
C THR A 532 -10.55 -3.38 -18.34
N ARG A 533 -11.33 -4.45 -18.41
CA ARG A 533 -12.26 -4.75 -19.50
C ARG A 533 -13.63 -4.26 -19.13
#